data_AF-S7P777-F1
#
_entry.id   AF-S7P777-F1
#
_cell.length_a   1.000
_cell.length_b   1.000
_cell.length_c   1.000
_cell.angle_alpha   90.00
_cell.angle_beta   90.00
_cell.angle_gamma   90.00
#
_symmetry.space_group_name_H-M   'P 1'
#
loop_
_entity.id
_entity.type
_entity.pdbx_description
1 polymer ?
#
loop_
_entity_poly.entity_id
_entity_poly.type
_entity_poly.pdbx_seq_one_letter_code
_entity_poly.pdbx_strand_id
1 'polypeptide(L)'
;MNAQDWAVEQVWYNGKFYRSPEELARKYDAGEVDMVLLEDPLPEGKGAEGSEEPPLFSSYKPRGHFPSPMTVKGPHLVQPQGPRYRLEGNAVLYGGWSFAFRLRSSTGLQVLNVHFGGERIAYEVSVQEAVALYGGHTPAGMQTKYIDVGWGLGTVTHELAPGIDCPETATFLDALHYYDADDPVHYPRALCVFEMPTGVPLRRHFDSDFKGGFNFYAGLQGQVLVLRTTSTVYNYDYIWDFIFYPNGVMEAKMHATGYVHATFYTPEGLRYGTRLHTHLIGNMHTHLVHYRVDLDVAGRTRWLQTSPGQTSVCKH
;
A
#
# COMPACT_ATOMS: atom_id res chain seq x y z
N MET A 1 10.71 -27.52 -18.91
CA MET A 1 9.76 -27.30 -20.01
C MET A 1 10.52 -26.66 -21.16
N ASN A 2 10.26 -27.04 -22.40
CA ASN A 2 10.86 -26.43 -23.57
C ASN A 2 9.95 -25.30 -24.08
N ALA A 3 10.47 -24.08 -24.19
CA ALA A 3 9.69 -22.94 -24.67
C ALA A 3 9.21 -23.11 -26.13
N GLN A 4 9.85 -24.00 -26.90
CA GLN A 4 9.43 -24.33 -28.27
C GLN A 4 8.11 -25.11 -28.32
N ASP A 5 7.69 -25.71 -27.20
CA ASP A 5 6.42 -26.45 -27.13
C ASP A 5 5.24 -25.52 -26.74
N TRP A 6 5.50 -24.23 -26.50
CA TRP A 6 4.46 -23.27 -26.12
C TRP A 6 3.61 -22.87 -27.32
N ALA A 7 2.29 -22.82 -27.14
CA ALA A 7 1.34 -22.45 -28.17
C ALA A 7 0.26 -21.52 -27.62
N VAL A 8 -0.31 -20.69 -28.50
CA VAL A 8 -1.52 -19.91 -28.18
C VAL A 8 -2.73 -20.84 -28.30
N GLU A 9 -3.36 -21.15 -27.17
CA GLU A 9 -4.49 -22.09 -27.12
C GLU A 9 -5.84 -21.43 -27.44
N GLN A 10 -5.94 -20.11 -27.26
CA GLN A 10 -7.18 -19.37 -27.44
C GLN A 10 -6.88 -17.88 -27.65
N VAL A 11 -7.69 -17.21 -28.46
CA VAL A 11 -7.66 -15.76 -28.65
C VAL A 11 -9.01 -15.17 -28.29
N TRP A 12 -9.01 -14.06 -27.55
CA TRP A 12 -10.21 -13.28 -27.25
C TRP A 12 -10.03 -11.86 -27.80
N TYR A 13 -10.99 -11.38 -28.56
CA TYR A 13 -11.02 -10.02 -29.09
C TYR A 13 -12.43 -9.45 -29.08
N ASN A 14 -12.60 -8.27 -28.47
CA ASN A 14 -13.84 -7.49 -28.44
C ASN A 14 -15.11 -8.33 -28.17
N GLY A 15 -15.07 -9.17 -27.11
CA GLY A 15 -16.21 -9.99 -26.70
C GLY A 15 -16.34 -11.36 -27.37
N LYS A 16 -15.49 -11.69 -28.36
CA LYS A 16 -15.55 -12.96 -29.10
C LYS A 16 -14.27 -13.79 -28.93
N PHE A 17 -14.43 -15.10 -28.96
CA PHE A 17 -13.33 -16.06 -28.98
C PHE A 17 -13.00 -16.51 -30.40
N TYR A 18 -11.72 -16.78 -30.64
CA TYR A 18 -11.15 -17.28 -31.88
C TYR A 18 -10.12 -18.36 -31.53
N ARG A 19 -10.11 -19.47 -32.26
CA ARG A 19 -9.29 -20.64 -31.91
C ARG A 19 -7.79 -20.37 -32.02
N SER A 20 -7.40 -19.44 -32.89
CA SER A 20 -6.00 -19.09 -33.11
C SER A 20 -5.85 -17.67 -33.65
N PRO A 21 -4.64 -17.10 -33.59
CA PRO A 21 -4.34 -15.81 -34.22
C PRO A 21 -4.65 -15.79 -35.73
N GLU A 22 -4.40 -16.89 -36.44
CA GLU A 22 -4.65 -17.00 -37.89
C GLU A 22 -6.14 -16.98 -38.21
N GLU A 23 -6.99 -17.56 -37.35
CA GLU A 23 -8.44 -17.48 -37.52
C GLU A 23 -8.91 -16.02 -37.39
N LEU A 24 -8.43 -15.31 -36.37
CA LEU A 24 -8.76 -13.90 -36.16
C LEU A 24 -8.31 -13.06 -37.36
N ALA A 25 -7.07 -13.23 -37.83
CA ALA A 25 -6.52 -12.51 -38.98
C ALA A 25 -7.34 -12.76 -40.26
N ARG A 26 -7.64 -14.02 -40.58
CA ARG A 26 -8.46 -14.35 -41.76
C ARG A 26 -9.86 -13.74 -41.69
N LYS A 27 -10.51 -13.80 -40.52
CA LYS A 27 -11.83 -13.19 -40.32
C LYS A 27 -11.78 -11.66 -40.39
N TYR A 28 -10.69 -11.08 -39.91
CA TYR A 28 -10.44 -9.65 -40.03
C TYR A 28 -10.33 -9.23 -41.50
N ASP A 29 -9.51 -9.93 -42.29
CA ASP A 29 -9.34 -9.65 -43.73
C ASP A 29 -10.63 -9.86 -44.53
N ALA A 30 -11.48 -10.79 -44.09
CA ALA A 30 -12.80 -11.03 -44.67
C ALA A 30 -13.87 -9.99 -44.24
N GLY A 31 -13.54 -9.04 -43.35
CA GLY A 31 -14.48 -8.05 -42.83
C GLY A 31 -15.52 -8.61 -41.85
N GLU A 32 -15.25 -9.77 -41.24
CA GLU A 32 -16.16 -10.48 -40.32
C GLU A 32 -15.95 -10.10 -38.84
N VAL A 33 -14.99 -9.21 -38.55
CA VAL A 33 -14.62 -8.79 -37.19
C VAL A 33 -15.12 -7.39 -36.91
N ASP A 34 -15.87 -7.23 -35.82
CA ASP A 34 -16.28 -5.93 -35.31
C ASP A 34 -15.09 -5.28 -34.59
N MET A 35 -14.45 -4.34 -35.28
CA MET A 35 -13.24 -3.69 -34.83
C MET A 35 -13.51 -2.49 -33.94
N VAL A 36 -12.66 -2.31 -32.94
CA VAL A 36 -12.54 -1.04 -32.22
C VAL A 36 -11.25 -0.36 -32.64
N LEU A 37 -11.37 0.76 -33.36
CA LEU A 37 -10.24 1.61 -33.69
C LEU A 37 -9.86 2.43 -32.45
N LEU A 38 -8.61 2.30 -32.02
CA LEU A 38 -8.08 3.10 -30.92
C LEU A 38 -7.45 4.37 -31.49
N GLU A 39 -7.69 5.49 -30.82
CA GLU A 39 -6.97 6.73 -31.11
C GLU A 39 -5.48 6.57 -30.74
N ASP A 40 -4.61 7.14 -31.56
CA ASP A 40 -3.17 7.14 -31.29
C ASP A 40 -2.87 7.97 -30.03
N PRO A 41 -2.26 7.38 -28.98
CA PRO A 41 -1.91 8.12 -27.77
C PRO A 41 -0.76 9.12 -27.98
N LEU A 42 -0.02 9.04 -29.09
CA LEU A 42 1.12 9.88 -29.43
C LEU A 42 1.04 10.35 -30.90
N PRO A 43 0.16 11.30 -31.25
CA PRO A 43 -0.05 11.67 -32.65
C PRO A 43 1.27 12.08 -33.33
N GLU A 44 1.60 11.44 -34.45
CA GLU A 44 2.79 11.74 -35.25
C GLU A 44 2.84 13.24 -35.66
N GLY A 45 3.99 13.90 -35.43
CA GLY A 45 4.32 15.17 -36.07
C GLY A 45 4.16 16.47 -35.25
N LYS A 46 4.10 16.42 -33.91
CA LYS A 46 4.06 17.65 -33.07
C LYS A 46 5.16 17.72 -32.01
N GLY A 47 6.40 17.76 -32.50
CA GLY A 47 7.57 18.27 -31.78
C GLY A 47 7.83 19.75 -32.07
N ALA A 48 6.80 20.59 -32.13
CA ALA A 48 6.98 22.03 -32.23
C ALA A 48 7.20 22.59 -30.81
N GLU A 49 8.37 23.15 -30.55
CA GLU A 49 8.68 23.88 -29.33
C GLU A 49 7.54 24.88 -29.01
N GLY A 50 6.84 24.66 -27.89
CA GLY A 50 5.95 25.67 -27.30
C GLY A 50 4.45 25.39 -27.20
N SER A 51 3.92 24.25 -27.65
CA SER A 51 2.52 23.87 -27.35
C SER A 51 2.45 22.79 -26.26
N GLU A 52 1.95 23.13 -25.07
CA GLU A 52 1.67 22.15 -24.01
C GLU A 52 0.51 21.23 -24.44
N GLU A 53 0.84 20.02 -24.91
CA GLU A 53 -0.17 19.01 -25.16
C GLU A 53 -0.80 18.53 -23.84
N PRO A 54 -2.12 18.27 -23.81
CA PRO A 54 -2.79 17.80 -22.61
C PRO A 54 -2.18 16.45 -22.17
N PRO A 55 -1.94 16.25 -20.87
CA PRO A 55 -1.43 14.97 -20.39
C PRO A 55 -2.37 13.80 -20.73
N LEU A 56 -1.80 12.64 -21.03
CA LEU A 56 -2.55 11.38 -21.11
C LEU A 56 -3.36 11.17 -19.82
N PHE A 57 -4.56 10.59 -19.95
CA PHE A 57 -5.45 10.36 -18.80
C PHE A 57 -4.81 9.48 -17.71
N SER A 58 -3.90 8.58 -18.13
CA SER A 58 -3.14 7.68 -17.26
C SER A 58 -1.93 8.35 -16.59
N SER A 59 -1.57 9.60 -16.96
CA SER A 59 -0.42 10.30 -16.37
C SER A 59 -0.76 10.93 -15.02
N TYR A 60 0.24 11.02 -14.14
CA TYR A 60 0.20 11.80 -12.90
C TYR A 60 0.48 13.30 -13.11
N LYS A 61 0.79 13.74 -14.34
CA LYS A 61 1.00 15.16 -14.62
C LYS A 61 -0.25 15.97 -14.20
N PRO A 62 -0.06 17.09 -13.48
CA PRO A 62 -1.17 17.94 -13.07
C PRO A 62 -2.05 18.35 -14.24
N ARG A 63 -3.37 18.35 -14.03
CA ARG A 63 -4.37 18.77 -15.00
C ARG A 63 -5.59 19.35 -14.29
N GLY A 64 -6.28 20.27 -14.95
CA GLY A 64 -7.33 21.07 -14.31
C GLY A 64 -6.78 22.13 -13.35
N HIS A 65 -7.67 22.94 -12.78
CA HIS A 65 -7.30 24.03 -11.88
C HIS A 65 -8.26 24.07 -10.69
N PHE A 66 -7.72 24.31 -9.50
CA PHE A 66 -8.55 24.56 -8.32
C PHE A 66 -9.17 25.96 -8.41
N PRO A 67 -10.44 26.15 -7.96
CA PRO A 67 -11.06 27.49 -7.90
C PRO A 67 -10.28 28.48 -7.04
N SER A 68 -9.59 27.98 -6.01
CA SER A 68 -8.66 28.75 -5.18
C SER A 68 -7.24 28.22 -5.41
N PRO A 69 -6.37 28.97 -6.11
CA PRO A 69 -5.02 28.53 -6.39
C PRO A 69 -4.20 28.30 -5.12
N MET A 70 -3.48 27.17 -5.07
CA MET A 70 -2.51 26.86 -4.02
C MET A 70 -1.11 27.01 -4.61
N THR A 71 -0.45 28.14 -4.35
CA THR A 71 0.85 28.51 -4.97
C THR A 71 2.05 28.31 -4.04
N VAL A 72 1.81 27.93 -2.79
CA VAL A 72 2.85 27.69 -1.78
C VAL A 72 2.83 26.24 -1.33
N LYS A 73 3.98 25.72 -0.92
CA LYS A 73 4.08 24.38 -0.35
C LYS A 73 3.28 24.30 0.96
N GLY A 74 2.66 23.14 1.20
CA GLY A 74 1.96 22.86 2.45
C GLY A 74 2.90 22.80 3.67
N PRO A 75 2.35 22.60 4.87
CA PRO A 75 3.15 22.38 6.07
C PRO A 75 3.99 21.11 5.93
N HIS A 76 5.19 21.13 6.51
CA HIS A 76 6.10 19.98 6.59
C HIS A 76 6.56 19.79 8.04
N LEU A 77 7.01 18.58 8.36
CA LEU A 77 7.50 18.25 9.69
C LEU A 77 8.97 18.69 9.84
N VAL A 78 9.30 19.20 11.03
CA VAL A 78 10.68 19.52 11.41
C VAL A 78 11.01 18.81 12.71
N GLN A 79 12.25 18.33 12.83
CA GLN A 79 12.72 17.57 14.01
C GLN A 79 14.03 18.17 14.53
N PRO A 80 13.99 19.36 15.16
CA PRO A 80 15.18 20.16 15.46
C PRO A 80 16.14 19.51 16.46
N GLN A 81 15.64 18.61 17.32
CA GLN A 81 16.44 17.90 18.34
C GLN A 81 16.85 16.50 17.88
N GLY A 82 16.58 16.13 16.63
CA GLY A 82 16.79 14.78 16.12
C GLY A 82 15.77 13.76 16.66
N PRO A 83 15.96 12.48 16.30
CA PRO A 83 15.03 11.41 16.66
C PRO A 83 14.94 11.20 18.17
N ARG A 84 13.73 10.98 18.69
CA ARG A 84 13.50 10.56 20.08
C ARG A 84 13.48 9.05 20.28
N TYR A 85 13.45 8.30 19.18
CA TYR A 85 13.69 6.87 19.17
C TYR A 85 15.19 6.59 18.99
N ARG A 86 15.63 5.40 19.40
CA ARG A 86 16.96 4.87 19.08
C ARG A 86 16.80 3.71 18.10
N LEU A 87 17.62 3.70 17.07
CA LEU A 87 17.66 2.66 16.06
C LEU A 87 19.12 2.20 15.93
N GLU A 88 19.33 0.90 16.15
CA GLU A 88 20.65 0.26 15.99
C GLU A 88 20.47 -1.07 15.26
N GLY A 89 21.01 -1.16 14.04
CA GLY A 89 20.71 -2.26 13.14
C GLY A 89 19.20 -2.37 12.90
N ASN A 90 18.61 -3.48 13.33
CA ASN A 90 17.15 -3.70 13.25
C ASN A 90 16.44 -3.59 14.61
N ALA A 91 17.11 -3.13 15.67
CA ALA A 91 16.54 -2.93 16.99
C ALA A 91 16.08 -1.48 17.17
N VAL A 92 14.86 -1.30 17.70
CA VAL A 92 14.23 0.00 17.91
C VAL A 92 13.81 0.15 19.37
N LEU A 93 14.12 1.32 19.96
CA LEU A 93 13.65 1.75 21.27
C LEU A 93 12.89 3.07 21.14
N TYR A 94 11.70 3.16 21.72
CA TYR A 94 10.89 4.38 21.70
C TYR A 94 9.99 4.50 22.93
N GLY A 95 10.42 5.33 23.90
CA GLY A 95 9.71 5.47 25.17
C GLY A 95 9.60 4.11 25.88
N GLY A 96 8.37 3.62 26.06
CA GLY A 96 8.12 2.29 26.62
C GLY A 96 8.37 1.12 25.66
N TRP A 97 8.50 1.37 24.36
CA TRP A 97 8.62 0.33 23.33
C TRP A 97 10.05 -0.17 23.15
N SER A 98 10.17 -1.48 22.93
CA SER A 98 11.36 -2.14 22.40
C SER A 98 10.95 -3.24 21.42
N PHE A 99 11.50 -3.25 20.22
CA PHE A 99 11.23 -4.30 19.23
C PHE A 99 12.38 -4.46 18.25
N ALA A 100 12.43 -5.60 17.58
CA ALA A 100 13.22 -5.79 16.37
C ALA A 100 12.29 -5.78 15.15
N PHE A 101 12.81 -5.46 13.96
CA PHE A 101 12.06 -5.63 12.72
C PHE A 101 12.85 -6.42 11.69
N ARG A 102 12.14 -6.90 10.66
CA ARG A 102 12.76 -7.43 9.44
C ARG A 102 11.85 -7.22 8.24
N LEU A 103 12.48 -7.18 7.08
CA LEU A 103 11.81 -7.27 5.79
C LEU A 103 12.11 -8.64 5.20
N ARG A 104 11.10 -9.53 5.18
CA ARG A 104 11.27 -10.88 4.64
C ARG A 104 11.00 -10.84 3.14
N SER A 105 12.00 -11.07 2.30
CA SER A 105 11.91 -11.02 0.83
C SER A 105 10.64 -11.65 0.25
N SER A 106 10.22 -12.81 0.73
CA SER A 106 9.02 -13.47 0.23
C SER A 106 7.69 -12.78 0.62
N THR A 107 7.56 -12.28 1.86
CA THR A 107 6.25 -11.91 2.44
C THR A 107 6.13 -10.46 2.91
N GLY A 108 7.23 -9.73 3.10
CA GLY A 108 7.21 -8.34 3.53
C GLY A 108 7.52 -8.10 5.01
N LEU A 109 6.97 -7.02 5.55
CA LEU A 109 7.35 -6.42 6.83
C LEU A 109 6.94 -7.25 8.04
N GLN A 110 7.82 -7.31 9.04
CA GLN A 110 7.57 -7.98 10.32
C GLN A 110 8.19 -7.20 11.47
N VAL A 111 7.52 -7.19 12.63
CA VAL A 111 8.06 -6.75 13.91
C VAL A 111 8.11 -7.92 14.88
N LEU A 112 9.22 -8.06 15.60
CA LEU A 112 9.52 -9.21 16.44
C LEU A 112 9.90 -8.78 17.85
N ASN A 113 9.66 -9.68 18.80
CA ASN A 113 10.04 -9.53 20.20
C ASN A 113 9.60 -8.17 20.77
N VAL A 114 8.35 -7.80 20.49
CA VAL A 114 7.77 -6.51 20.84
C VAL A 114 7.50 -6.46 22.35
N HIS A 115 8.09 -5.48 23.01
CA HIS A 115 7.91 -5.19 24.42
C HIS A 115 7.34 -3.79 24.65
N PHE A 116 6.57 -3.65 25.73
CA PHE A 116 6.18 -2.36 26.27
C PHE A 116 6.44 -2.34 27.79
N GLY A 117 7.13 -1.32 28.30
CA GLY A 117 7.45 -1.22 29.73
C GLY A 117 8.38 -2.32 30.25
N GLY A 118 9.12 -2.98 29.37
CA GLY A 118 10.00 -4.11 29.71
C GLY A 118 9.32 -5.49 29.67
N GLU A 119 8.03 -5.57 29.38
CA GLU A 119 7.27 -6.82 29.27
C GLU A 119 6.93 -7.14 27.82
N ARG A 120 7.03 -8.42 27.42
CA ARG A 120 6.72 -8.86 26.05
C ARG A 120 5.21 -8.79 25.82
N ILE A 121 4.83 -8.21 24.69
CA ILE A 121 3.45 -8.12 24.21
C ILE A 121 3.22 -9.07 23.04
N ALA A 122 4.19 -9.19 22.11
CA ALA A 122 4.11 -10.08 20.97
C ALA A 122 5.49 -10.65 20.61
N TYR A 123 5.53 -11.93 20.27
CA TYR A 123 6.73 -12.54 19.71
C TYR A 123 6.92 -12.13 18.25
N GLU A 124 5.83 -12.10 17.47
CA GLU A 124 5.84 -11.75 16.06
C GLU A 124 4.51 -11.12 15.65
N VAL A 125 4.58 -10.00 14.93
CA VAL A 125 3.48 -9.49 14.12
C VAL A 125 3.99 -9.29 12.71
N SER A 126 3.39 -9.97 11.72
CA SER A 126 3.97 -10.04 10.37
C SER A 126 2.94 -10.14 9.27
N VAL A 127 3.25 -9.50 8.13
CA VAL A 127 2.53 -9.70 6.87
C VAL A 127 2.74 -11.14 6.42
N GLN A 128 1.63 -11.81 6.06
CA GLN A 128 1.63 -13.19 5.58
C GLN A 128 1.21 -13.30 4.13
N GLU A 129 0.25 -12.48 3.67
CA GLU A 129 -0.25 -12.48 2.29
C GLU A 129 -1.01 -11.19 1.96
N ALA A 130 -0.99 -10.79 0.69
CA ALA A 130 -1.93 -9.85 0.09
C ALA A 130 -2.58 -10.48 -1.16
N VAL A 131 -3.91 -10.46 -1.20
CA VAL A 131 -4.70 -11.07 -2.28
C VAL A 131 -5.61 -10.03 -2.91
N ALA A 132 -5.68 -10.03 -4.24
CA ALA A 132 -6.70 -9.31 -5.00
C ALA A 132 -7.52 -10.29 -5.85
N LEU A 133 -8.79 -10.49 -5.47
CA LEU A 133 -9.71 -11.42 -6.14
C LEU A 133 -10.63 -10.64 -7.09
N TYR A 134 -10.54 -10.89 -8.39
CA TYR A 134 -11.28 -10.14 -9.41
C TYR A 134 -12.51 -10.88 -9.93
N GLY A 135 -13.49 -10.09 -10.38
CA GLY A 135 -14.49 -10.50 -11.36
C GLY A 135 -14.29 -9.74 -12.67
N GLY A 136 -14.65 -10.35 -13.80
CA GLY A 136 -14.53 -9.69 -15.10
C GLY A 136 -15.34 -10.38 -16.20
N HIS A 137 -15.70 -9.60 -17.22
CA HIS A 137 -16.31 -10.15 -18.44
C HIS A 137 -15.25 -10.82 -19.34
N THR A 138 -14.05 -10.26 -19.40
CA THR A 138 -12.95 -10.82 -20.20
C THR A 138 -12.36 -12.07 -19.54
N PRO A 139 -11.77 -13.00 -20.30
CA PRO A 139 -11.13 -14.20 -19.76
C PRO A 139 -10.04 -13.88 -18.73
N ALA A 140 -9.22 -12.85 -19.01
CA ALA A 140 -8.23 -12.36 -18.07
C ALA A 140 -8.90 -11.89 -16.77
N GLY A 141 -9.90 -10.99 -16.85
CA GLY A 141 -10.55 -10.42 -15.68
C GLY A 141 -11.27 -11.45 -14.79
N MET A 142 -11.87 -12.49 -15.36
CA MET A 142 -12.52 -13.57 -14.57
C MET A 142 -11.51 -14.56 -13.97
N GLN A 143 -10.33 -14.70 -14.58
CA GLN A 143 -9.30 -15.63 -14.12
C GLN A 143 -8.52 -15.04 -12.95
N THR A 144 -8.28 -13.73 -12.95
CA THR A 144 -7.35 -13.03 -12.05
C THR A 144 -7.67 -13.23 -10.57
N LYS A 145 -6.74 -13.88 -9.88
CA LYS A 145 -6.67 -14.02 -8.41
C LYS A 145 -5.21 -13.81 -8.04
N TYR A 146 -4.83 -12.56 -7.79
CA TYR A 146 -3.45 -12.26 -7.43
C TYR A 146 -3.18 -12.71 -5.99
N ILE A 147 -2.08 -13.41 -5.81
CA ILE A 147 -1.55 -13.91 -4.54
C ILE A 147 -0.12 -13.39 -4.48
N ASP A 148 0.08 -12.24 -3.83
CA ASP A 148 1.24 -11.39 -4.05
C ASP A 148 2.53 -11.95 -3.46
N VAL A 149 2.46 -12.83 -2.46
CA VAL A 149 3.66 -13.58 -1.99
C VAL A 149 4.27 -14.44 -3.10
N GLY A 150 3.45 -14.95 -4.01
CA GLY A 150 3.92 -15.68 -5.20
C GLY A 150 4.78 -14.83 -6.15
N TRP A 151 4.76 -13.50 -5.97
CA TRP A 151 5.50 -12.52 -6.76
C TRP A 151 6.58 -11.81 -5.95
N GLY A 152 6.90 -12.29 -4.75
CA GLY A 152 7.91 -11.67 -3.90
C GLY A 152 7.42 -10.37 -3.28
N LEU A 153 6.30 -10.41 -2.54
CA LEU A 153 5.69 -9.24 -1.90
C LEU A 153 6.71 -8.37 -1.12
N GLY A 154 7.72 -9.00 -0.49
CA GLY A 154 8.76 -8.31 0.26
C GLY A 154 10.03 -7.97 -0.51
N THR A 155 10.09 -8.19 -1.83
CA THR A 155 11.24 -7.82 -2.69
C THR A 155 10.97 -6.65 -3.60
N VAL A 156 9.71 -6.27 -3.75
CA VAL A 156 9.28 -5.10 -4.55
C VAL A 156 9.17 -3.84 -3.70
N THR A 157 10.08 -3.69 -2.75
CA THR A 157 10.15 -2.59 -1.77
C THR A 157 11.02 -1.47 -2.32
N HIS A 158 10.52 -0.82 -3.37
CA HIS A 158 11.25 0.23 -4.09
C HIS A 158 11.49 1.48 -3.23
N GLU A 159 12.34 2.37 -3.74
CA GLU A 159 12.83 3.54 -3.02
C GLU A 159 11.70 4.46 -2.54
N LEU A 160 11.63 4.70 -1.23
CA LEU A 160 10.70 5.66 -0.63
C LEU A 160 11.19 7.09 -0.86
N ALA A 161 10.34 7.94 -1.43
CA ALA A 161 10.62 9.34 -1.71
C ALA A 161 10.47 10.21 -0.44
N PRO A 162 11.55 10.87 0.05
CA PRO A 162 11.46 11.74 1.22
C PRO A 162 10.54 12.96 1.00
N GLY A 163 9.68 13.23 1.98
CA GLY A 163 8.67 14.29 1.93
C GLY A 163 7.36 13.89 1.24
N ILE A 164 7.31 12.70 0.63
CA ILE A 164 6.11 12.16 -0.02
C ILE A 164 5.69 10.86 0.68
N ASP A 165 6.51 9.81 0.60
CA ASP A 165 6.18 8.49 1.16
C ASP A 165 6.42 8.43 2.66
N CYS A 166 7.43 9.15 3.14
CA CYS A 166 7.71 9.36 4.55
C CYS A 166 8.11 10.84 4.76
N PRO A 167 7.93 11.41 5.97
CA PRO A 167 8.40 12.76 6.26
C PRO A 167 9.88 12.95 5.94
N GLU A 168 10.30 14.17 5.56
CA GLU A 168 11.71 14.48 5.30
C GLU A 168 12.62 14.21 6.52
N THR A 169 12.04 14.20 7.72
CA THR A 169 12.72 13.92 8.99
C THR A 169 12.88 12.43 9.31
N ALA A 170 12.41 11.54 8.44
CA ALA A 170 12.49 10.09 8.66
C ALA A 170 13.92 9.55 8.57
N THR A 171 14.22 8.49 9.33
CA THR A 171 15.41 7.68 9.10
C THR A 171 15.08 6.66 8.02
N PHE A 172 15.72 6.79 6.85
CA PHE A 172 15.56 5.84 5.74
C PHE A 172 16.59 4.72 5.84
N LEU A 173 16.17 3.52 5.46
CA LEU A 173 16.96 2.29 5.56
C LEU A 173 16.91 1.54 4.24
N ASP A 174 18.07 1.04 3.85
CA ASP A 174 18.22 0.23 2.65
C ASP A 174 17.93 -1.25 2.95
N ALA A 175 17.63 -2.01 1.90
CA ALA A 175 17.50 -3.46 1.96
C ALA A 175 18.37 -4.14 0.89
N LEU A 176 18.62 -5.44 1.09
CA LEU A 176 19.23 -6.30 0.09
C LEU A 176 18.29 -7.49 -0.15
N HIS A 177 17.98 -7.75 -1.41
CA HIS A 177 17.17 -8.90 -1.81
C HIS A 177 17.92 -9.77 -2.81
N TYR A 178 17.71 -11.09 -2.70
CA TYR A 178 18.14 -12.08 -3.67
C TYR A 178 16.90 -12.85 -4.11
N TYR A 179 16.25 -12.37 -5.16
CA TYR A 179 15.00 -12.92 -5.70
C TYR A 179 15.01 -12.72 -7.21
N ASP A 180 15.00 -13.83 -7.95
CA ASP A 180 15.10 -13.84 -9.42
C ASP A 180 16.25 -12.97 -9.96
N ALA A 181 17.40 -13.05 -9.30
CA ALA A 181 18.60 -12.28 -9.61
C ALA A 181 19.85 -13.16 -9.46
N ASP A 182 20.89 -12.86 -10.25
CA ASP A 182 22.16 -13.59 -10.20
C ASP A 182 22.98 -13.26 -8.93
N ASP A 183 22.85 -12.03 -8.43
CA ASP A 183 23.56 -11.47 -7.27
C ASP A 183 22.61 -10.70 -6.33
N PRO A 184 22.99 -10.45 -5.04
CA PRO A 184 22.19 -9.62 -4.15
C PRO A 184 21.99 -8.20 -4.69
N VAL A 185 20.74 -7.77 -4.79
CA VAL A 185 20.34 -6.47 -5.32
C VAL A 185 20.09 -5.50 -4.17
N HIS A 186 20.67 -4.30 -4.26
CA HIS A 186 20.50 -3.21 -3.31
C HIS A 186 19.24 -2.39 -3.61
N TYR A 187 18.43 -2.20 -2.59
CA TYR A 187 17.21 -1.39 -2.62
C TYR A 187 17.40 -0.19 -1.69
N PRO A 188 17.72 0.99 -2.23
CA PRO A 188 17.88 2.18 -1.41
C PRO A 188 16.54 2.58 -0.80
N ARG A 189 16.55 3.06 0.45
CA ARG A 189 15.36 3.60 1.16
C ARG A 189 14.13 2.69 1.11
N ALA A 190 14.32 1.37 1.17
CA ALA A 190 13.24 0.39 1.17
C ALA A 190 12.35 0.46 2.42
N LEU A 191 12.88 0.96 3.54
CA LEU A 191 12.11 1.22 4.76
C LEU A 191 12.36 2.63 5.27
N CYS A 192 11.43 3.12 6.09
CA CYS A 192 11.63 4.34 6.86
C CYS A 192 11.08 4.16 8.29
N VAL A 193 11.76 4.81 9.25
CA VAL A 193 11.32 4.90 10.65
C VAL A 193 11.20 6.38 11.00
N PHE A 194 10.06 6.78 11.57
CA PHE A 194 9.84 8.18 11.92
C PHE A 194 8.85 8.35 13.06
N GLU A 195 9.01 9.45 13.79
CA GLU A 195 7.99 9.93 14.72
C GLU A 195 7.17 11.03 14.05
N MET A 196 5.85 11.02 14.24
CA MET A 196 4.99 12.08 13.74
C MET A 196 3.91 12.49 14.75
N PRO A 197 3.53 13.78 14.79
CA PRO A 197 2.37 14.23 15.54
C PRO A 197 1.09 13.72 14.88
N THR A 198 0.14 13.25 15.68
CA THR A 198 -1.15 12.74 15.17
C THR A 198 -2.17 13.84 14.90
N GLY A 199 -1.88 15.08 15.31
CA GLY A 199 -2.81 16.22 15.22
C GLY A 199 -3.90 16.23 16.30
N VAL A 200 -4.02 15.18 17.13
CA VAL A 200 -4.98 15.06 18.23
C VAL A 200 -4.24 14.71 19.53
N PRO A 201 -4.56 15.32 20.69
CA PRO A 201 -3.90 14.94 21.94
C PRO A 201 -4.23 13.49 22.33
N LEU A 202 -3.24 12.77 22.85
CA LEU A 202 -3.45 11.42 23.40
C LEU A 202 -4.47 11.44 24.55
N ARG A 203 -4.41 12.49 25.36
CA ARG A 203 -5.41 12.82 26.38
C ARG A 203 -5.41 14.31 26.64
N ARG A 204 -6.59 14.85 26.97
CA ARG A 204 -6.71 16.21 27.51
C ARG A 204 -7.85 16.28 28.51
N HIS A 205 -7.72 17.15 29.49
CA HIS A 205 -8.80 17.54 30.38
C HIS A 205 -8.72 19.05 30.68
N PHE A 206 -9.88 19.70 30.69
CA PHE A 206 -10.05 21.08 31.16
C PHE A 206 -11.11 21.01 32.26
N ASP A 207 -10.69 21.27 33.49
CA ASP A 207 -11.57 21.25 34.66
C ASP A 207 -12.06 22.67 34.94
N SER A 208 -13.28 22.98 34.53
CA SER A 208 -13.88 24.30 34.75
C SER A 208 -14.39 24.43 36.19
N ASP A 209 -14.26 25.62 36.77
CA ASP A 209 -14.90 25.94 38.04
C ASP A 209 -16.41 26.28 37.91
N PHE A 210 -16.93 26.29 36.67
CA PHE A 210 -18.29 26.69 36.29
C PHE A 210 -18.68 28.11 36.70
N LYS A 211 -17.70 28.97 37.01
CA LYS A 211 -17.85 30.37 37.42
C LYS A 211 -17.10 31.34 36.49
N GLY A 212 -16.74 30.87 35.30
CA GLY A 212 -15.98 31.64 34.31
C GLY A 212 -14.47 31.43 34.37
N GLY A 213 -13.98 30.51 35.22
CA GLY A 213 -12.58 30.12 35.34
C GLY A 213 -12.35 28.60 35.18
N PHE A 214 -11.22 28.15 35.70
CA PHE A 214 -10.80 26.73 35.65
C PHE A 214 -9.90 26.38 36.83
N ASN A 215 -9.98 25.14 37.30
CA ASN A 215 -9.12 24.59 38.35
C ASN A 215 -7.77 24.17 37.77
N PHE A 216 -7.80 23.41 36.67
CA PHE A 216 -6.61 23.01 35.94
C PHE A 216 -6.90 22.63 34.49
N TYR A 217 -5.84 22.67 33.68
CA TYR A 217 -5.79 22.06 32.37
C TYR A 217 -4.64 21.05 32.36
N ALA A 218 -4.89 19.88 31.78
CA ALA A 218 -3.87 18.86 31.58
C ALA A 218 -3.99 18.30 30.16
N GLY A 219 -2.88 18.22 29.45
CA GLY A 219 -2.84 17.70 28.07
C GLY A 219 -1.58 16.90 27.82
N LEU A 220 -1.67 15.96 26.90
CA LEU A 220 -0.53 15.25 26.34
C LEU A 220 -0.71 15.22 24.81
N GLN A 221 0.22 15.86 24.09
CA GLN A 221 0.21 15.87 22.63
C GLN A 221 0.29 14.44 22.09
N GLY A 222 -0.49 14.13 21.06
CA GLY A 222 -0.43 12.85 20.39
C GLY A 222 0.77 12.79 19.44
N GLN A 223 1.56 11.75 19.62
CA GLN A 223 2.73 11.40 18.81
C GLN A 223 2.68 9.89 18.61
N VAL A 224 3.20 9.41 17.49
CA VAL A 224 3.37 7.98 17.20
C VAL A 224 4.70 7.74 16.53
N LEU A 225 5.28 6.58 16.78
CA LEU A 225 6.38 6.04 15.97
C LEU A 225 5.77 5.17 14.85
N VAL A 226 6.28 5.32 13.63
CA VAL A 226 5.89 4.54 12.45
C VAL A 226 7.13 3.85 11.90
N LEU A 227 7.02 2.55 11.65
CA LEU A 227 7.90 1.77 10.78
C LEU A 227 7.13 1.46 9.50
N ARG A 228 7.65 1.89 8.35
CA ARG A 228 6.99 1.77 7.05
C ARG A 228 7.88 1.11 6.00
N THR A 229 7.26 0.35 5.12
CA THR A 229 7.80 -0.08 3.82
C THR A 229 6.69 -0.09 2.78
N THR A 230 7.01 -0.37 1.52
CA THR A 230 6.04 -0.50 0.43
C THR A 230 6.22 -1.81 -0.32
N SER A 231 5.20 -2.18 -1.10
CA SER A 231 5.30 -3.27 -2.08
C SER A 231 4.62 -2.83 -3.37
N THR A 232 5.41 -2.61 -4.43
CA THR A 232 4.90 -2.29 -5.77
C THR A 232 5.07 -3.51 -6.67
N VAL A 233 4.16 -4.48 -6.54
CA VAL A 233 4.28 -5.77 -7.26
C VAL A 233 4.17 -5.58 -8.76
N TYR A 234 3.22 -4.75 -9.18
CA TYR A 234 3.03 -4.38 -10.58
C TYR A 234 2.25 -3.06 -10.67
N ASN A 235 0.93 -3.13 -10.67
CA ASN A 235 0.07 -1.96 -10.82
C ASN A 235 -0.28 -1.28 -9.49
N TYR A 236 -0.36 -2.05 -8.39
CA TYR A 236 -0.62 -1.51 -7.07
C TYR A 236 0.66 -1.17 -6.33
N ASP A 237 0.54 -0.15 -5.49
CA ASP A 237 1.49 0.20 -4.45
C ASP A 237 0.80 0.00 -3.09
N TYR A 238 1.27 -0.99 -2.32
CA TYR A 238 0.83 -1.16 -0.93
C TYR A 238 1.80 -0.46 0.00
N ILE A 239 1.27 0.28 0.97
CA ILE A 239 2.04 0.91 2.05
C ILE A 239 1.75 0.14 3.34
N TRP A 240 2.80 -0.40 3.97
CA TRP A 240 2.73 -1.26 5.15
C TRP A 240 3.28 -0.54 6.36
N ASP A 241 2.43 -0.26 7.34
CA ASP A 241 2.82 0.41 8.59
C ASP A 241 2.64 -0.49 9.81
N PHE A 242 3.66 -0.47 10.66
CA PHE A 242 3.51 -0.74 12.08
C PHE A 242 3.65 0.55 12.88
N ILE A 243 2.62 0.89 13.66
CA ILE A 243 2.48 2.17 14.36
C ILE A 243 2.45 1.90 15.86
N PHE A 244 3.25 2.64 16.63
CA PHE A 244 3.45 2.45 18.06
C PHE A 244 3.09 3.73 18.82
N TYR A 245 2.06 3.64 19.66
CA TYR A 245 1.55 4.77 20.45
C TYR A 245 2.19 4.81 21.85
N PRO A 246 2.41 6.00 22.44
CA PRO A 246 3.04 6.14 23.76
C PRO A 246 2.30 5.46 24.93
N ASN A 247 1.04 5.07 24.75
CA ASN A 247 0.21 4.41 25.76
C ASN A 247 0.23 2.87 25.68
N GLY A 248 1.08 2.27 24.85
CA GLY A 248 1.19 0.82 24.71
C GLY A 248 0.26 0.21 23.66
N VAL A 249 -0.50 1.02 22.91
CA VAL A 249 -1.25 0.56 21.74
C VAL A 249 -0.30 0.43 20.55
N MET A 250 -0.38 -0.69 19.82
CA MET A 250 0.21 -0.82 18.49
C MET A 250 -0.87 -1.06 17.44
N GLU A 251 -0.65 -0.60 16.23
CA GLU A 251 -1.55 -0.72 15.09
C GLU A 251 -0.77 -1.25 13.88
N ALA A 252 -1.37 -2.21 13.17
CA ALA A 252 -0.91 -2.64 11.85
C ALA A 252 -1.85 -2.05 10.80
N LYS A 253 -1.30 -1.42 9.76
CA LYS A 253 -2.10 -0.73 8.75
C LYS A 253 -1.54 -1.00 7.35
N MET A 254 -2.46 -1.19 6.41
CA MET A 254 -2.15 -1.27 4.98
C MET A 254 -2.95 -0.20 4.25
N HIS A 255 -2.30 0.51 3.34
CA HIS A 255 -2.95 1.41 2.38
C HIS A 255 -2.69 0.91 0.96
N ALA A 256 -3.71 0.91 0.12
CA ALA A 256 -3.56 0.61 -1.31
C ALA A 256 -3.66 1.90 -2.12
N THR A 257 -2.69 2.12 -3.02
CA THR A 257 -2.67 3.18 -4.03
C THR A 257 -2.10 2.62 -5.34
N GLY A 258 -1.71 3.48 -6.27
CA GLY A 258 -1.22 3.09 -7.60
C GLY A 258 -2.35 2.99 -8.63
N TYR A 259 -2.16 2.14 -9.63
CA TYR A 259 -3.12 1.89 -10.70
C TYR A 259 -4.00 0.68 -10.42
N VAL A 260 -5.26 0.75 -10.83
CA VAL A 260 -6.16 -0.41 -10.79
C VAL A 260 -5.83 -1.40 -11.92
N HIS A 261 -6.03 -2.69 -11.65
CA HIS A 261 -6.10 -3.68 -12.74
C HIS A 261 -7.39 -3.45 -13.55
N ALA A 262 -7.23 -3.31 -14.85
CA ALA A 262 -8.32 -2.93 -15.74
C ALA A 262 -8.35 -3.81 -16.99
N THR A 263 -9.53 -3.91 -17.59
CA THR A 263 -9.76 -4.69 -18.82
C THR A 263 -10.46 -3.83 -19.87
N PHE A 264 -10.45 -4.33 -21.12
CA PHE A 264 -11.07 -3.62 -22.23
C PHE A 264 -12.58 -3.47 -22.03
N TYR A 265 -13.11 -2.29 -22.34
CA TYR A 265 -14.53 -2.02 -22.22
C TYR A 265 -15.36 -2.75 -23.28
N THR A 266 -16.33 -3.54 -22.81
CA THR A 266 -17.52 -3.93 -23.57
C THR A 266 -18.76 -3.65 -22.69
N PRO A 267 -19.98 -3.52 -23.25
CA PRO A 267 -21.19 -3.32 -22.48
C PRO A 267 -21.40 -4.36 -21.37
N GLU A 268 -21.05 -5.62 -21.62
CA GLU A 268 -21.16 -6.73 -20.68
C GLU A 268 -20.22 -6.59 -19.47
N GLY A 269 -19.09 -5.88 -19.65
CA GLY A 269 -18.14 -5.57 -18.60
C GLY A 269 -18.74 -4.76 -17.44
N LEU A 270 -19.81 -4.01 -17.69
CA LEU A 270 -20.49 -3.19 -16.67
C LEU A 270 -21.13 -4.01 -15.54
N ARG A 271 -21.34 -5.31 -15.73
CA ARG A 271 -21.79 -6.21 -14.65
C ARG A 271 -20.67 -6.54 -13.64
N TYR A 272 -19.41 -6.33 -14.04
CA TYR A 272 -18.22 -6.77 -13.30
C TYR A 272 -17.28 -5.60 -12.99
N GLY A 273 -17.74 -4.37 -13.11
CA GLY A 273 -16.89 -3.20 -12.89
C GLY A 273 -17.55 -1.91 -13.31
N THR A 274 -16.74 -0.87 -13.47
CA THR A 274 -17.18 0.46 -13.88
C THR A 274 -16.36 0.94 -15.06
N ARG A 275 -16.99 1.60 -16.03
CA ARG A 275 -16.28 2.22 -17.15
C ARG A 275 -15.54 3.46 -16.65
N LEU A 276 -14.21 3.43 -16.68
CA LEU A 276 -13.34 4.50 -16.16
C LEU A 276 -12.85 5.44 -17.26
N HIS A 277 -12.77 4.96 -18.50
CA HIS A 277 -12.38 5.73 -19.69
C HIS A 277 -13.06 5.14 -20.94
N THR A 278 -12.84 5.74 -22.11
CA THR A 278 -13.46 5.36 -23.38
C THR A 278 -13.41 3.85 -23.64
N HIS A 279 -12.25 3.21 -23.45
CA HIS A 279 -12.06 1.78 -23.70
C HIS A 279 -11.68 0.97 -22.45
N LEU A 280 -11.98 1.48 -21.26
CA LEU A 280 -11.44 0.95 -20.01
C LEU A 280 -12.53 0.61 -18.98
N ILE A 281 -12.54 -0.63 -18.50
CA ILE A 281 -13.28 -1.09 -17.32
C ILE A 281 -12.31 -1.23 -16.14
N GLY A 282 -12.62 -0.59 -15.03
CA GLY A 282 -12.06 -0.93 -13.72
C GLY A 282 -12.82 -2.12 -13.16
N ASN A 283 -12.16 -3.28 -13.10
CA ASN A 283 -12.78 -4.51 -12.65
C ASN A 283 -13.06 -4.48 -11.14
N MET A 284 -14.20 -5.00 -10.72
CA MET A 284 -14.51 -5.19 -9.30
C MET A 284 -13.57 -6.24 -8.69
N HIS A 285 -13.12 -5.98 -7.47
CA HIS A 285 -12.26 -6.90 -6.75
C HIS A 285 -12.33 -6.66 -5.24
N THR A 286 -11.84 -7.64 -4.48
CA THR A 286 -11.66 -7.52 -3.03
C THR A 286 -10.19 -7.66 -2.70
N HIS A 287 -9.65 -6.70 -1.92
CA HIS A 287 -8.37 -6.84 -1.27
C HIS A 287 -8.55 -7.61 0.05
N LEU A 288 -7.78 -8.68 0.23
CA LEU A 288 -7.70 -9.45 1.46
C LEU A 288 -6.25 -9.50 1.91
N VAL A 289 -5.99 -9.14 3.16
CA VAL A 289 -4.64 -9.15 3.72
C VAL A 289 -4.62 -10.06 4.94
N HIS A 290 -3.60 -10.90 5.02
CA HIS A 290 -3.40 -11.81 6.13
C HIS A 290 -2.21 -11.35 6.98
N TYR A 291 -2.44 -11.25 8.29
CA TYR A 291 -1.41 -10.99 9.29
C TYR A 291 -1.31 -12.18 10.25
N ARG A 292 -0.08 -12.55 10.62
CA ARG A 292 0.19 -13.39 11.79
C ARG A 292 0.38 -12.46 12.99
N VAL A 293 -0.31 -12.76 14.10
CA VAL A 293 -0.23 -11.99 15.34
C VAL A 293 0.01 -12.95 16.52
N ASP A 294 1.27 -13.25 16.80
CA ASP A 294 1.70 -14.15 17.88
C ASP A 294 1.89 -13.36 19.18
N LEU A 295 0.77 -13.06 19.85
CA LEU A 295 0.73 -12.27 21.07
C LEU A 295 1.29 -13.05 22.26
N ASP A 296 2.28 -12.52 22.97
CA ASP A 296 2.98 -13.17 24.08
C ASP A 296 2.67 -12.53 25.45
N VAL A 297 1.40 -12.17 25.67
CA VAL A 297 0.94 -11.31 26.79
C VAL A 297 1.30 -11.91 28.15
N ALA A 298 2.25 -11.28 28.84
CA ALA A 298 2.74 -11.68 30.17
C ALA A 298 3.22 -13.15 30.25
N GLY A 299 3.63 -13.74 29.12
CA GLY A 299 4.11 -15.12 29.03
C GLY A 299 3.46 -15.92 27.89
N ARG A 300 3.79 -17.22 27.84
CA ARG A 300 3.36 -18.12 26.75
C ARG A 300 1.97 -18.71 26.91
N THR A 301 1.44 -18.77 28.13
CA THR A 301 0.12 -19.34 28.41
C THR A 301 -0.94 -18.29 28.15
N ARG A 302 -1.90 -18.59 27.27
CA ARG A 302 -2.90 -17.62 26.80
C ARG A 302 -4.32 -18.17 26.93
N TRP A 303 -5.26 -17.28 27.18
CA TRP A 303 -6.69 -17.53 27.09
C TRP A 303 -7.33 -16.45 26.23
N LEU A 304 -8.27 -16.82 25.37
CA LEU A 304 -9.08 -15.86 24.63
C LEU A 304 -10.38 -15.66 25.40
N GLN A 305 -10.65 -14.41 25.79
CA GLN A 305 -11.92 -14.00 26.39
C GLN A 305 -12.58 -12.96 25.49
N THR A 306 -13.86 -13.16 25.19
CA THR A 306 -14.69 -12.17 24.51
C THR A 306 -15.68 -11.58 25.51
N SER A 307 -15.76 -10.25 25.57
CA SER A 307 -16.72 -9.55 26.43
C SER A 307 -17.65 -8.68 25.57
N PRO A 308 -18.72 -9.26 24.99
CA PRO A 308 -19.70 -8.48 24.25
C PRO A 308 -20.40 -7.50 25.20
N GLY A 309 -20.22 -6.19 25.00
CA GLY A 309 -20.97 -5.15 25.71
C GLY A 309 -20.34 -4.57 26.98
N GLN A 310 -19.07 -4.84 27.30
CA GLN A 310 -18.39 -4.18 28.43
C GLN A 310 -17.49 -3.02 28.00
N THR A 311 -17.98 -1.80 28.21
CA THR A 311 -17.14 -0.70 28.71
C THR A 311 -17.03 -0.91 30.23
N SER A 312 -15.94 -1.50 30.73
CA SER A 312 -15.64 -1.46 32.17
C SER A 312 -14.15 -1.53 32.45
N VAL A 313 -13.74 -0.64 33.36
CA VAL A 313 -12.47 -0.63 34.07
C VAL A 313 -12.35 -1.90 34.91
N CYS A 314 -11.41 -2.79 34.60
CA CYS A 314 -11.02 -3.86 35.52
C CYS A 314 -9.87 -3.38 36.40
N LYS A 315 -10.18 -3.12 37.68
CA LYS A 315 -9.22 -3.25 38.78
C LYS A 315 -9.32 -4.68 39.31
N HIS A 316 -8.19 -5.36 39.43
CA HIS A 316 -7.95 -6.32 40.51
C HIS A 316 -6.92 -5.71 41.44
#